data_AF-A0A925JZ15-F1
#
_entry.id   AF-A0A925JZ15-F1
#
_cell.length_a   1.000
_cell.length_b   1.000
_cell.length_c   1.000
_cell.angle_alpha   90.00
_cell.angle_beta   90.00
_cell.angle_gamma   90.00
#
_symmetry.space_group_name_H-M   'P 1'
#
loop_
_entity.id
_entity.type
_entity.pdbx_description
1 polymer ?
#
loop_
_entity_poly.entity_id
_entity_poly.type
_entity_poly.pdbx_seq_one_letter_code
_entity_poly.pdbx_strand_id
1 'polypeptide(L)'
;LTSNTGVTFIEEQRTALIVGLLTRRETRAGVLMKIVENADNIRREFNPAFVEMEYFGYLRRTPDAAGFKFWLDKLNSFGGDFRKAEMVKAFLTSAEYRGRFGQP
;
A
#
# COMPACT_ATOMS: atom_id res chain seq x y z
N LEU A 1 1.08 -12.50 14.17
CA LEU A 1 0.46 -12.22 12.86
C LEU A 1 -0.23 -10.85 12.84
N THR A 2 -0.95 -10.45 13.90
CA THR A 2 -1.48 -9.07 14.05
C THR A 2 -0.39 -8.00 14.24
N SER A 3 0.79 -8.40 14.71
CA SER A 3 1.94 -7.51 14.97
C SER A 3 2.64 -7.00 13.71
N ASN A 4 2.59 -7.74 12.60
CA ASN A 4 3.30 -7.38 11.37
C ASN A 4 2.40 -6.72 10.32
N THR A 5 1.08 -6.78 10.49
CA THR A 5 0.12 -6.25 9.53
C THR A 5 -0.57 -4.99 10.02
N GLY A 6 -0.43 -4.64 11.32
CA GLY A 6 -1.07 -3.45 11.90
C GLY A 6 -2.60 -3.45 11.80
N VAL A 7 -3.21 -4.60 11.50
CA VAL A 7 -4.64 -4.75 11.22
C VAL A 7 -5.38 -4.79 12.54
N THR A 8 -6.09 -3.71 12.85
CA THR A 8 -7.12 -3.71 13.88
C THR A 8 -8.39 -4.21 13.21
N PHE A 9 -8.66 -5.51 13.31
CA PHE A 9 -10.02 -5.98 13.01
C PHE A 9 -10.98 -5.27 13.97
N ILE A 10 -12.10 -4.80 13.45
CA ILE A 10 -13.23 -4.44 14.30
C ILE A 10 -13.51 -5.67 15.16
N GLU A 11 -13.60 -5.54 16.49
CA GLU A 11 -13.71 -6.68 17.42
C GLU A 11 -14.86 -7.64 17.03
N GLU A 12 -15.92 -7.12 16.41
CA GLU A 12 -17.03 -7.90 15.85
C GLU A 12 -16.61 -8.80 14.68
N GLN A 13 -15.82 -8.29 13.72
CA GLN A 13 -15.32 -9.07 12.59
C GLN A 13 -14.38 -10.18 13.07
N ARG A 14 -13.51 -9.87 14.04
CA ARG A 14 -12.63 -10.86 14.67
C ARG A 14 -13.43 -11.97 15.34
N THR A 15 -14.47 -11.60 16.09
CA THR A 15 -15.35 -12.55 16.78
C THR A 15 -16.08 -13.45 15.77
N ALA A 16 -16.61 -12.88 14.69
CA ALA A 16 -17.27 -13.63 13.63
C ALA A 16 -16.35 -14.67 12.97
N LEU A 17 -15.09 -14.31 12.69
CA LEU A 17 -14.09 -15.23 12.12
C LEU A 17 -13.73 -16.37 13.09
N ILE A 18 -13.58 -16.07 14.39
CA ILE A 18 -13.31 -17.08 15.42
C ILE A 18 -14.49 -18.05 15.53
N VAL A 19 -15.72 -17.54 15.62
CA VAL A 19 -16.92 -18.38 15.69
C VAL A 19 -17.07 -19.23 14.42
N GLY A 20 -16.80 -18.68 13.25
CA GLY A 20 -16.79 -19.43 11.99
C GLY A 20 -15.79 -20.59 11.99
N LEU A 21 -14.60 -20.37 12.54
CA LEU A 21 -13.56 -21.40 12.68
C LEU A 21 -13.97 -22.50 13.68
N LEU A 22 -14.53 -22.11 14.83
CA LEU A 22 -14.97 -23.04 15.88
C LEU A 22 -16.18 -23.87 15.45
N THR A 23 -17.09 -23.30 14.66
CA THR A 23 -18.30 -23.95 14.15
C THR A 23 -18.07 -24.72 12.84
N ARG A 24 -16.82 -24.82 12.36
CA ARG A 24 -16.43 -25.45 11.08
C ARG A 24 -17.14 -24.86 9.84
N ARG A 25 -17.60 -23.61 9.94
CA ARG A 25 -18.13 -22.84 8.79
C ARG A 25 -17.03 -22.15 8.00
N GLU A 26 -15.85 -21.99 8.60
CA GLU A 26 -14.64 -21.47 7.97
C GLU A 26 -13.48 -22.45 8.11
N THR A 27 -12.52 -22.36 7.19
CA THR A 27 -11.22 -23.03 7.32
C THR A 27 -10.15 -22.03 7.74
N ARG A 28 -9.02 -22.51 8.26
CA ARG A 28 -7.87 -21.64 8.56
C ARG A 28 -7.40 -20.86 7.32
N ALA A 29 -7.39 -21.50 6.16
CA ALA A 29 -7.06 -20.86 4.89
C ALA A 29 -8.11 -19.81 4.48
N GLY A 30 -9.41 -20.11 4.65
CA GLY A 30 -10.50 -19.17 4.38
C GLY A 30 -10.45 -17.93 5.27
N VAL A 31 -10.15 -18.09 6.56
CA VAL A 31 -9.94 -16.95 7.46
C VAL A 31 -8.75 -16.10 7.00
N LEU A 32 -7.63 -16.71 6.62
CA LEU A 32 -6.48 -15.96 6.10
C LEU A 32 -6.83 -15.17 4.83
N MET A 33 -7.58 -15.78 3.90
CA MET A 33 -8.05 -15.11 2.69
C MET A 33 -8.94 -13.90 3.02
N LYS A 34 -9.93 -14.06 3.92
CA LYS A 34 -10.81 -12.97 4.38
C LYS A 34 -10.06 -11.83 5.07
N ILE A 35 -8.98 -12.18 5.77
CA ILE A 35 -8.09 -11.19 6.37
C ILE A 35 -7.39 -10.40 5.27
N VAL A 36 -6.74 -11.07 4.31
CA VAL A 36 -5.99 -10.41 3.24
C VAL A 36 -6.91 -9.54 2.36
N GLU A 37 -8.11 -10.02 2.06
CA GLU A 37 -9.10 -9.33 1.22
C GLU A 37 -9.86 -8.22 1.95
N ASN A 38 -9.59 -7.99 3.25
CA ASN A 38 -10.24 -6.92 3.98
C ASN A 38 -9.99 -5.58 3.29
N ALA A 39 -11.07 -4.84 3.00
CA ALA A 39 -10.99 -3.55 2.31
C ALA A 39 -10.05 -2.55 3.01
N ASP A 40 -9.93 -2.62 4.33
CA ASP A 40 -9.01 -1.75 5.08
C ASP A 40 -7.55 -2.15 4.88
N ASN A 41 -7.27 -3.44 4.67
CA ASN A 41 -5.93 -3.91 4.31
C ASN A 41 -5.57 -3.47 2.90
N ILE A 42 -6.48 -3.64 1.95
CA ILE A 42 -6.30 -3.15 0.57
C ILE A 42 -6.06 -1.64 0.58
N ARG A 43 -6.84 -0.86 1.34
CA ARG A 43 -6.67 0.60 1.45
C ARG A 43 -5.32 1.00 2.03
N ARG A 44 -4.81 0.26 3.03
CA ARG A 44 -3.52 0.53 3.66
C ARG A 44 -2.34 0.22 2.75
N GLU A 45 -2.41 -0.90 2.03
CA GLU A 45 -1.34 -1.35 1.13
C GLU A 45 -1.35 -0.60 -0.21
N PHE A 46 -2.46 0.04 -0.58
CA PHE A 46 -2.59 0.75 -1.84
C PHE A 46 -1.57 1.88 -2.00
N ASN A 47 -1.44 2.77 -1.00
CA ASN A 47 -0.51 3.92 -1.07
C ASN A 47 0.97 3.46 -1.14
N PRO A 48 1.45 2.52 -0.29
CA PRO A 48 2.74 1.87 -0.44
C PRO A 48 2.98 1.31 -1.84
N ALA A 49 2.06 0.46 -2.34
CA ALA A 49 2.20 -0.18 -3.65
C ALA A 49 2.20 0.85 -4.80
N PHE A 50 1.40 1.91 -4.67
CA PHE A 50 1.38 3.00 -5.63
C PHE A 50 2.72 3.74 -5.70
N VAL A 51 3.35 4.02 -4.55
CA VAL A 51 4.69 4.62 -4.51
C VAL A 51 5.71 3.73 -5.22
N GLU A 52 5.71 2.42 -4.96
CA GLU A 52 6.61 1.49 -5.65
C GLU A 52 6.38 1.47 -7.18
N MET A 53 5.12 1.46 -7.59
CA MET A 53 4.74 1.49 -9.01
C MET A 53 5.28 2.73 -9.73
N GLU A 54 5.25 3.91 -9.09
CA GLU A 54 5.81 5.15 -9.65
C GLU A 54 7.32 5.01 -9.91
N TYR A 55 8.07 4.42 -8.96
CA TYR A 55 9.50 4.15 -9.14
C TYR A 55 9.77 3.16 -10.27
N PHE A 56 8.99 2.08 -10.36
CA PHE A 56 9.15 1.10 -11.44
C PHE A 56 8.77 1.68 -12.81
N GLY A 57 7.65 2.41 -12.88
CA GLY A 57 7.13 2.97 -14.12
C GLY A 57 8.00 4.08 -14.68
N TYR A 58 8.38 5.05 -13.84
CA TYR A 58 9.14 6.22 -14.27
C TYR A 58 10.65 6.00 -14.20
N LEU A 59 11.17 5.46 -13.10
CA LEU A 59 12.60 5.41 -12.85
C LEU A 59 13.24 4.06 -13.17
N ARG A 60 12.44 3.01 -13.43
CA ARG A 60 12.89 1.64 -13.75
C ARG A 60 13.83 1.07 -12.67
N ARG A 61 13.54 1.34 -11.40
CA ARG A 61 14.29 0.82 -10.25
C ARG A 61 13.39 0.57 -9.06
N THR A 62 13.87 -0.21 -8.08
CA THR A 62 13.30 -0.24 -6.74
C THR A 62 13.57 1.08 -6.01
N PRO A 63 12.62 1.56 -5.18
CA PRO A 63 12.88 2.71 -4.34
C PRO A 63 13.92 2.36 -3.27
N ASP A 64 14.76 3.33 -2.94
CA ASP A 64 15.55 3.29 -1.71
C ASP A 64 14.64 3.61 -0.51
N ALA A 65 15.05 3.15 0.68
CA ALA A 65 14.22 3.26 1.88
C ALA A 65 13.84 4.71 2.25
N ALA A 66 14.74 5.67 2.02
CA ALA A 66 14.51 7.08 2.34
C ALA A 66 13.53 7.71 1.34
N GLY A 67 13.72 7.49 0.04
CA GLY A 67 12.83 7.95 -1.01
C GLY A 67 11.43 7.35 -0.89
N PHE A 68 11.34 6.04 -0.65
CA PHE A 68 10.07 5.36 -0.38
C PHE A 68 9.30 6.03 0.77
N LYS A 69 9.96 6.19 1.92
CA LYS A 69 9.35 6.79 3.11
C LYS A 69 8.89 8.22 2.84
N PHE A 70 9.72 9.04 2.20
CA PHE A 70 9.39 10.42 1.86
C PHE A 70 8.11 10.52 1.02
N TRP A 71 8.02 9.74 -0.06
CA TRP A 71 6.87 9.79 -0.95
C TRP A 71 5.61 9.20 -0.32
N LEU A 72 5.75 8.12 0.46
CA LEU A 72 4.64 7.54 1.20
C LEU A 72 4.07 8.53 2.23
N ASP A 73 4.93 9.18 3.01
CA ASP A 73 4.50 10.19 3.99
C ASP A 73 3.81 11.38 3.30
N LYS A 74 4.36 11.85 2.17
CA LYS A 74 3.76 12.92 1.39
C LYS A 74 2.38 12.51 0.87
N LEU A 75 2.25 11.34 0.25
CA LEU A 75 0.98 10.83 -0.26
C LEU A 75 -0.07 10.72 0.85
N ASN A 76 0.31 10.18 2.00
CA ASN A 76 -0.56 10.05 3.17
C ASN A 76 -0.99 11.41 3.73
N SER A 77 -0.11 12.43 3.73
CA SER A 77 -0.48 13.78 4.18
C SER A 77 -1.56 14.44 3.29
N PHE A 78 -1.70 13.99 2.05
CA PHE A 78 -2.75 14.42 1.12
C PHE A 78 -3.91 13.42 1.03
N GLY A 79 -4.02 12.49 1.99
CA GLY A 79 -5.11 11.51 2.04
C GLY A 79 -5.12 10.53 0.88
N GLY A 80 -3.96 10.23 0.28
CA GLY A 80 -3.87 9.37 -0.92
C GLY A 80 -4.07 10.11 -2.25
N ASP A 81 -4.26 11.43 -2.24
CA ASP A 81 -4.39 12.21 -3.48
C ASP A 81 -2.99 12.48 -4.09
N PHE A 82 -2.57 11.61 -4.99
CA PHE A 82 -1.27 11.72 -5.68
C PHE A 82 -1.14 12.98 -6.54
N ARG A 83 -2.25 13.57 -6.99
CA ARG A 83 -2.26 14.81 -7.78
C ARG A 83 -1.93 15.99 -6.87
N LYS A 84 -2.57 16.08 -5.70
CA LYS A 84 -2.25 17.09 -4.69
C LYS A 84 -0.85 16.90 -4.11
N ALA A 85 -0.38 15.67 -3.98
CA ALA A 85 0.99 15.37 -3.58
C ALA A 85 2.03 15.68 -4.69
N GLU A 86 1.60 16.10 -5.89
CA GLU A 86 2.43 16.38 -7.06
C GLU A 86 3.42 15.26 -7.41
N MET A 87 3.09 14.00 -7.12
CA MET A 87 4.03 12.88 -7.24
C MET A 87 4.46 12.67 -8.69
N VAL A 88 3.52 12.38 -9.59
CA VAL A 88 3.80 12.11 -11.01
C VAL A 88 4.63 13.24 -11.64
N LYS A 89 4.27 14.49 -11.35
CA LYS A 89 4.99 15.68 -11.84
C LYS A 89 6.44 15.67 -11.35
N ALA A 90 6.67 15.40 -10.07
CA ALA A 90 8.01 15.37 -9.50
C ALA A 90 8.88 14.23 -10.06
N PHE A 91 8.29 13.05 -10.33
CA PHE A 91 8.99 11.95 -10.97
C PHE A 91 9.40 12.30 -12.41
N LEU A 92 8.47 12.83 -13.21
CA LEU A 92 8.73 13.24 -14.60
C LEU A 92 9.76 14.37 -14.74
N THR A 93 9.77 15.32 -13.81
CA THR A 93 10.73 16.44 -13.83
C THR A 93 12.04 16.14 -13.10
N SER A 94 12.14 14.98 -12.44
CA SER A 94 13.35 14.58 -11.72
C SER A 94 14.56 14.52 -12.66
N ALA A 95 15.73 14.86 -12.12
CA ALA A 95 16.98 14.72 -12.87
C ALA A 95 17.23 13.26 -13.30
N GLU A 96 16.79 12.29 -12.50
CA GLU A 96 16.90 10.87 -12.81
C GLU A 96 16.07 10.48 -14.03
N TYR A 97 14.80 10.88 -14.08
CA TYR A 97 13.94 10.61 -15.24
C TYR A 97 14.45 11.32 -16.49
N ARG A 98 14.80 12.62 -16.38
CA ARG A 98 15.34 13.42 -17.48
C ARG A 98 16.67 12.90 -18.00
N GLY A 99 17.53 12.40 -17.12
CA GLY A 99 18.80 11.78 -17.50
C GLY A 99 18.62 10.50 -18.32
N ARG A 100 17.47 9.82 -18.18
CA ARG A 100 17.13 8.61 -18.95
C ARG A 100 16.42 8.91 -20.27
N PHE A 101 15.50 9.86 -20.27
CA PHE A 101 14.55 10.05 -21.38
C PHE A 101 14.65 11.40 -22.10
N GLY A 102 15.48 12.33 -21.63
CA GLY A 102 15.64 13.67 -22.22
C GLY A 102 14.78 14.77 -21.59
N GLN A 103 14.87 15.99 -22.12
CA GLN A 103 14.03 17.12 -21.71
C GLN A 103 12.67 17.08 -22.43
N PRO A 104 11.60 17.66 -21.84
CA PRO A 104 10.26 17.70 -22.45
C PRO A 104 10.23 18.44 -23.78
#